data_AF-A0A2M7D7G0-F1
#
_entry.id   AF-A0A2M7D7G0-F1
#
_cell.length_a   1.000
_cell.length_b   1.000
_cell.length_c   1.000
_cell.angle_alpha   90.00
_cell.angle_beta   90.00
_cell.angle_gamma   90.00
#
_symmetry.space_group_name_H-M   'P 1'
#
loop_
_entity.id
_entity.type
_entity.pdbx_description
1 polymer ?
#
loop_
_entity_poly.entity_id
_entity_poly.type
_entity_poly.pdbx_seq_one_letter_code
_entity_poly.pdbx_strand_id
1 'polypeptide(L)'
;IGELYGIKGRGFLGVEERETPEMELVAKYENGKTVKIELQPRTYYAMKTIEQVNMPEDLLAIMTPRSTLFRSGVYIFGGQTPPGYKGGLTMGIYNFREEKFKLEMGARVVHIMFFQVEGESNLYRGQWQGGRVTTNKKEKQV
;
A
#
# COMPACT_ATOMS: atom_id res chain seq x y z
N ILE A 1 4.35 2.89 -9.02
CA ILE A 1 3.16 2.09 -8.65
C ILE A 1 3.21 0.79 -9.45
N GLY A 2 3.17 -0.35 -8.77
CA GLY A 2 3.26 -1.68 -9.41
C GLY A 2 1.90 -2.28 -9.73
N GLU A 3 0.98 -2.26 -8.78
CA GLU A 3 -0.40 -2.74 -8.97
C GLU A 3 -1.37 -1.73 -8.33
N LEU A 4 -2.56 -1.59 -8.91
CA LEU A 4 -3.63 -0.73 -8.41
C LEU A 4 -4.91 -1.54 -8.34
N TYR A 5 -5.61 -1.45 -7.21
CA TYR A 5 -6.80 -2.23 -6.91
C TYR A 5 -7.97 -1.34 -6.52
N GLY A 6 -9.13 -1.63 -7.08
CA GLY A 6 -10.41 -1.12 -6.60
C GLY A 6 -10.86 -1.91 -5.37
N ILE A 7 -11.57 -1.25 -4.46
CA ILE A 7 -12.06 -1.85 -3.22
C ILE A 7 -13.56 -2.10 -3.34
N LYS A 8 -14.00 -3.31 -3.01
CA LYS A 8 -15.42 -3.71 -3.05
C LYS A 8 -15.82 -4.46 -1.79
N GLY A 9 -17.07 -4.29 -1.37
CA GLY A 9 -17.61 -4.97 -0.20
C GLY A 9 -17.27 -4.27 1.12
N ARG A 10 -17.35 -5.03 2.21
CA ARG A 10 -17.16 -4.52 3.58
C ARG A 10 -15.89 -5.13 4.17
N GLY A 11 -15.27 -4.40 5.09
CA GLY A 11 -14.24 -4.94 5.98
C GLY A 11 -14.81 -5.19 7.37
N PHE A 12 -14.09 -5.95 8.18
CA PHE A 12 -14.38 -6.20 9.58
C PHE A 12 -13.10 -6.19 10.40
N LEU A 13 -13.12 -5.54 11.56
CA LEU A 13 -12.03 -5.54 12.51
C LEU A 13 -12.60 -5.83 13.90
N GLY A 14 -12.40 -7.05 14.37
CA GLY A 14 -12.73 -7.49 15.73
C GLY A 14 -11.47 -7.66 16.57
N VAL A 15 -11.67 -8.03 17.84
CA VAL A 15 -10.56 -8.27 18.80
C VAL A 15 -9.71 -9.46 18.37
N GLU A 16 -10.35 -10.56 17.95
CA GLU A 16 -9.67 -11.80 17.57
C GLU A 16 -9.66 -12.04 16.06
N GLU A 17 -10.64 -11.51 15.34
CA GLU A 17 -10.87 -11.82 13.93
C GLU A 17 -10.93 -10.56 13.09
N ARG A 18 -10.53 -10.68 11.84
CA ARG A 18 -10.53 -9.56 10.89
C ARG A 18 -10.78 -10.03 9.47
N GLU A 19 -11.19 -9.08 8.64
CA GLU A 19 -11.42 -9.25 7.21
C GLU A 19 -11.23 -7.90 6.52
N THR A 20 -10.45 -7.87 5.44
CA THR A 20 -10.40 -6.69 4.57
C THR A 20 -11.36 -6.86 3.40
N PRO A 21 -11.87 -5.76 2.81
CA PRO A 21 -12.73 -5.87 1.65
C PRO A 21 -12.04 -6.56 0.47
N GLU A 22 -12.85 -7.01 -0.49
CA GLU A 22 -12.36 -7.57 -1.74
C GLU A 22 -11.58 -6.52 -2.53
N MET A 23 -10.51 -6.97 -3.20
CA MET A 23 -9.66 -6.14 -4.02
C MET A 23 -9.71 -6.62 -5.47
N GLU A 24 -10.12 -5.76 -6.37
CA GLU A 24 -10.19 -6.04 -7.82
C GLU A 24 -9.03 -5.35 -8.52
N LEU A 25 -8.23 -6.09 -9.30
CA LEU A 25 -7.10 -5.51 -10.02
C LEU A 25 -7.59 -4.57 -11.12
N VAL A 26 -7.28 -3.28 -10.98
CA VAL A 26 -7.61 -2.23 -11.97
C VAL A 26 -6.51 -2.08 -13.01
N ALA A 27 -5.25 -2.10 -12.56
CA ALA A 27 -4.11 -1.96 -13.45
C ALA A 27 -2.84 -2.55 -12.84
N LYS A 28 -1.93 -2.96 -13.73
CA LYS A 28 -0.62 -3.50 -13.37
C LYS A 28 0.47 -2.87 -14.22
N TYR A 29 1.61 -2.63 -13.61
CA TYR A 29 2.84 -2.21 -14.27
C TYR A 29 3.44 -3.36 -15.08
N GLU A 30 3.84 -3.07 -16.31
CA GLU A 30 4.56 -3.99 -17.18
C GLU A 30 5.85 -3.33 -17.67
N ASN A 31 6.98 -4.00 -17.52
CA ASN A 31 8.26 -3.46 -17.95
C ASN A 31 8.26 -3.23 -19.47
N GLY A 32 8.75 -2.07 -19.91
CA GLY A 32 8.77 -1.68 -21.32
C GLY A 32 7.45 -1.19 -21.90
N LYS A 33 6.35 -1.13 -21.12
CA LYS A 33 5.06 -0.57 -21.57
C LYS A 33 4.63 0.60 -20.69
N THR A 34 4.12 1.66 -21.33
CA THR A 34 3.51 2.79 -20.62
C THR A 34 2.01 2.54 -20.47
N VAL A 35 1.58 2.16 -19.26
CA VAL A 35 0.15 1.99 -18.93
C VAL A 35 -0.34 3.25 -18.23
N LYS A 36 -1.30 3.95 -18.84
CA LYS A 36 -1.93 5.16 -18.30
C LYS A 36 -3.27 4.80 -17.67
N ILE A 37 -3.54 5.34 -16.48
CA ILE A 37 -4.79 5.16 -15.75
C ILE A 37 -5.32 6.50 -15.24
N GLU A 38 -6.60 6.53 -14.89
CA GLU A 38 -7.26 7.68 -14.29
C GLU A 38 -7.85 7.29 -12.94
N LEU A 39 -7.33 7.88 -11.85
CA LEU A 39 -7.96 7.78 -10.54
C LEU A 39 -9.27 8.56 -10.58
N GLN A 40 -10.39 7.87 -10.33
CA GLN A 40 -11.71 8.50 -10.38
C GLN A 40 -11.88 9.54 -9.28
N PRO A 41 -12.74 10.55 -9.49
CA PRO A 41 -13.10 11.50 -8.45
C PRO A 41 -13.54 10.81 -7.16
N ARG A 42 -13.18 11.38 -6.01
CA ARG A 42 -13.63 10.91 -4.68
C ARG A 42 -13.47 9.41 -4.41
N THR A 43 -12.51 8.75 -5.07
CA THR A 43 -12.38 7.29 -5.05
C THR A 43 -11.08 6.85 -4.36
N TYR A 44 -11.20 5.83 -3.51
CA TYR A 44 -10.08 5.16 -2.85
C TYR A 44 -9.65 3.92 -3.64
N TYR A 45 -8.34 3.72 -3.74
CA TYR A 45 -7.73 2.52 -4.27
C TYR A 45 -6.67 2.01 -3.31
N ALA A 46 -6.42 0.69 -3.32
CA ALA A 46 -5.20 0.14 -2.76
C ALA A 46 -4.13 0.09 -3.85
N MET A 47 -2.94 0.58 -3.57
CA MET A 47 -1.79 0.49 -4.47
C MET A 47 -0.70 -0.39 -3.86
N LYS A 48 -0.04 -1.20 -4.70
CA LYS A 48 1.14 -1.97 -4.32
C LYS A 48 2.37 -1.46 -5.09
N THR A 49 3.53 -1.41 -4.45
CA THR A 49 4.80 -1.01 -5.08
C THR A 49 5.30 -2.04 -6.08
N ILE A 50 6.20 -1.61 -6.98
CA ILE A 50 6.97 -2.56 -7.83
C ILE A 50 8.04 -3.21 -6.95
N GLU A 51 8.65 -2.36 -6.13
CA GLU A 51 9.69 -2.68 -5.18
C GLU A 51 9.14 -3.58 -4.07
N GLN A 52 10.01 -4.45 -3.56
CA GLN A 52 9.79 -5.23 -2.35
C GLN A 52 10.90 -4.90 -1.37
N VAL A 53 10.61 -5.00 -0.09
CA VAL A 53 11.59 -4.81 0.98
C VAL A 53 11.86 -6.12 1.69
N ASN A 54 13.03 -6.21 2.30
CA ASN A 54 13.44 -7.25 3.21
C ASN A 54 14.05 -6.55 4.43
N MET A 55 13.19 -6.20 5.39
CA MET A 55 13.58 -5.40 6.54
C MET A 55 14.42 -6.24 7.51
N PRO A 56 15.59 -5.75 7.95
CA PRO A 56 16.33 -6.38 9.03
C PRO A 56 15.60 -6.19 10.38
N GLU A 57 16.20 -6.71 11.44
CA GLU A 57 15.61 -6.76 12.79
C GLU A 57 15.66 -5.41 13.52
N ASP A 58 16.46 -4.47 13.04
CA ASP A 58 16.80 -3.20 13.67
C ASP A 58 16.34 -1.99 12.85
N LEU A 59 15.43 -2.18 11.89
CA LEU A 59 15.02 -1.12 10.97
C LEU A 59 13.50 -1.03 10.82
N LEU A 60 12.99 0.18 11.07
CA LEU A 60 11.63 0.60 10.77
C LEU A 60 11.64 1.46 9.51
N ALA A 61 10.59 1.40 8.70
CA ALA A 61 10.39 2.37 7.64
C ALA A 61 9.02 3.03 7.66
N ILE A 62 8.95 4.29 7.23
CA ILE A 62 7.71 5.04 7.06
C ILE A 62 7.67 5.60 5.64
N MET A 63 6.49 5.55 5.01
CA MET A 63 6.28 6.08 3.68
C MET A 63 5.53 7.41 3.73
N THR A 64 6.02 8.40 2.99
CA THR A 64 5.34 9.70 2.80
C THR A 64 5.08 9.96 1.32
N PRO A 65 3.94 10.59 0.96
CA PRO A 65 3.65 10.93 -0.42
C PRO A 65 4.67 11.95 -0.95
N ARG A 66 5.02 11.82 -2.23
CA ARG A 66 5.76 12.87 -2.94
C ARG A 66 4.88 14.11 -3.08
N SER A 67 5.49 15.29 -2.97
CA SER A 67 4.75 16.55 -2.88
C SER A 67 3.86 16.87 -4.05
N THR A 68 4.17 16.35 -5.24
CA THR A 68 3.30 16.50 -6.41
C THR A 68 1.91 15.94 -6.15
N LEU A 69 1.77 14.79 -5.48
CA LEU A 69 0.46 14.18 -5.25
C LEU A 69 -0.42 15.05 -4.35
N PHE A 70 0.07 15.42 -3.16
CA PHE A 70 -0.77 16.18 -2.23
C PHE A 70 -1.05 17.60 -2.73
N ARG A 71 -0.17 18.19 -3.54
CA ARG A 71 -0.44 19.45 -4.26
C ARG A 71 -1.48 19.29 -5.38
N SER A 72 -1.69 18.07 -5.86
CA SER A 72 -2.72 17.73 -6.86
C SER A 72 -4.02 17.22 -6.23
N GLY A 73 -4.20 17.34 -4.91
CA GLY A 73 -5.39 16.82 -4.23
C GLY A 73 -5.49 15.28 -4.25
N VAL A 74 -4.37 14.59 -4.44
CA VAL A 74 -4.27 13.14 -4.32
C VAL A 74 -3.38 12.82 -3.13
N TYR A 75 -3.81 11.94 -2.24
CA TYR A 75 -3.01 11.58 -1.07
C TYR A 75 -2.76 10.09 -1.00
N ILE A 76 -1.63 9.72 -0.41
CA ILE A 76 -1.29 8.34 -0.12
C ILE A 76 -1.35 8.12 1.39
N PHE A 77 -2.15 7.16 1.79
CA PHE A 77 -2.24 6.65 3.16
C PHE A 77 -1.19 5.58 3.35
N GLY A 78 -0.05 6.01 3.89
CA GLY A 78 1.04 5.12 4.29
C GLY A 78 0.78 4.48 5.65
N GLY A 79 1.66 3.54 5.99
CA GLY A 79 1.80 3.00 7.33
C GLY A 79 3.28 2.80 7.65
N GLN A 80 3.55 2.21 8.80
CA GLN A 80 4.89 1.75 9.15
C GLN A 80 5.18 0.37 8.54
N THR A 81 6.40 0.17 8.09
CA THR A 81 6.94 -1.13 7.72
C THR A 81 7.84 -1.59 8.87
N PRO A 82 7.41 -2.59 9.67
CA PRO A 82 8.13 -3.01 10.88
C PRO A 82 9.38 -3.85 10.58
N PRO A 83 10.29 -3.99 11.56
CA PRO A 83 11.40 -4.93 11.48
C PRO A 83 10.97 -6.36 11.13
N GLY A 84 11.77 -7.03 10.30
CA GLY A 84 11.50 -8.39 9.83
C GLY A 84 10.42 -8.53 8.75
N TYR A 85 9.75 -7.44 8.34
CA TYR A 85 8.79 -7.49 7.23
C TYR A 85 9.50 -7.79 5.89
N LYS A 86 8.90 -8.69 5.10
CA LYS A 86 9.39 -9.06 3.76
C LYS A 86 8.24 -9.08 2.77
N GLY A 87 8.32 -8.28 1.71
CA GLY A 87 7.31 -8.27 0.66
C GLY A 87 7.11 -6.91 0.00
N GLY A 88 6.12 -6.85 -0.89
CA GLY A 88 5.70 -5.62 -1.55
C GLY A 88 4.85 -4.73 -0.63
N LEU A 89 5.01 -3.42 -0.75
CA LEU A 89 4.36 -2.45 0.13
C LEU A 89 3.00 -2.06 -0.43
N THR A 90 1.95 -2.27 0.38
CA THR A 90 0.57 -1.86 0.05
C THR A 90 0.22 -0.59 0.82
N MET A 91 -0.34 0.40 0.12
CA MET A 91 -0.75 1.69 0.68
C MET A 91 -2.10 2.11 0.08
N GLY A 92 -2.81 2.98 0.77
CA GLY A 92 -4.00 3.62 0.22
C GLY A 92 -3.63 4.77 -0.70
N ILE A 93 -4.37 4.97 -1.79
CA ILE A 93 -4.32 6.20 -2.59
C ILE A 93 -5.74 6.71 -2.83
N TYR A 94 -5.96 8.00 -2.61
CA TYR A 94 -7.27 8.62 -2.75
C TYR A 94 -7.19 9.92 -3.53
N ASN A 95 -8.12 10.09 -4.46
CA ASN A 95 -8.32 11.34 -5.16
C ASN A 95 -9.40 12.17 -4.46
N PHE A 96 -9.01 13.28 -3.83
CA PHE A 96 -9.94 14.19 -3.14
C PHE A 96 -10.69 15.12 -4.09
N ARG A 97 -10.36 15.13 -5.38
CA ARG A 97 -10.95 16.06 -6.34
C ARG A 97 -12.24 15.52 -6.95
N GLU A 98 -13.00 16.43 -7.55
CA GLU A 98 -14.15 16.12 -8.42
C GLU A 98 -13.72 15.77 -9.86
N GLU A 99 -12.43 15.87 -10.15
CA GLU A 99 -11.86 15.58 -11.45
C GLU A 99 -10.97 14.35 -11.40
N LYS A 100 -10.91 13.65 -12.53
CA LYS A 100 -10.01 12.51 -12.70
C LYS A 100 -8.54 12.95 -12.61
N PHE A 101 -7.71 12.12 -11.99
CA PHE A 101 -6.27 12.33 -11.94
C PHE A 101 -5.54 11.29 -12.81
N LYS A 102 -4.79 11.76 -13.81
CA LYS A 102 -4.01 10.90 -14.70
C LYS A 102 -2.73 10.43 -14.02
N LEU A 103 -2.46 9.14 -14.10
CA LEU A 103 -1.29 8.49 -13.53
C LEU A 103 -0.74 7.47 -14.54
N GLU A 104 0.57 7.32 -14.57
CA GLU A 104 1.24 6.21 -15.26
C GLU A 104 1.67 5.13 -14.26
N MET A 105 1.37 3.87 -14.58
CA MET A 105 1.95 2.74 -13.84
C MET A 105 3.47 2.80 -13.94
N GLY A 106 4.16 2.49 -12.84
CA GLY A 106 5.61 2.74 -12.72
C GLY A 106 5.99 4.12 -12.18
N ALA A 107 5.07 5.08 -12.10
CA ALA A 107 5.37 6.39 -11.52
C ALA A 107 5.85 6.28 -10.04
N ARG A 108 6.87 7.06 -9.70
CA ARG A 108 7.37 7.24 -8.32
C ARG A 108 6.40 8.12 -7.55
N VAL A 109 5.85 7.60 -6.46
CA VAL A 109 4.74 8.25 -5.73
C VAL A 109 4.99 8.48 -4.24
N VAL A 110 5.92 7.76 -3.63
CA VAL A 110 6.28 7.91 -2.21
C VAL A 110 7.78 8.04 -2.03
N HIS A 111 8.19 8.61 -0.90
CA HIS A 111 9.50 8.42 -0.30
C HIS A 111 9.38 7.39 0.81
N ILE A 112 10.41 6.56 0.96
CA ILE A 112 10.58 5.68 2.12
C ILE A 112 11.69 6.27 2.99
N MET A 113 11.42 6.40 4.29
CA MET A 113 12.37 6.89 5.28
C MET A 113 12.63 5.77 6.26
N PHE A 114 13.91 5.48 6.51
CA PHE A 114 14.33 4.41 7.40
C PHE A 114 14.80 4.98 8.73
N PHE A 115 14.48 4.28 9.81
CA PHE A 115 14.79 4.64 11.18
C PHE A 115 15.39 3.43 11.88
N GLN A 116 16.55 3.61 12.50
CA GLN A 116 17.16 2.60 13.34
C GLN A 116 16.29 2.37 14.57
N VAL A 117 16.12 1.09 14.94
CA VAL A 117 15.45 0.66 16.17
C VAL A 117 16.54 0.21 17.14
N GLU A 118 16.64 0.87 18.29
CA GLU A 118 17.54 0.48 19.36
C GLU A 118 16.87 -0.52 20.31
N GLY A 119 17.64 -1.50 20.80
CA GLY A 119 17.15 -2.54 21.71
C GLY A 119 16.61 -3.78 21.00
N GLU A 120 16.01 -4.69 21.77
CA GLU A 120 15.40 -5.90 21.23
C GLU A 120 14.06 -5.59 20.55
N SER A 121 13.86 -6.14 19.35
CA SER A 121 12.62 -5.98 18.59
C SER A 121 11.91 -7.32 18.37
N ASN A 122 10.58 -7.31 18.40
CA ASN A 122 9.80 -8.45 17.96
C ASN A 122 9.63 -8.38 16.44
N LEU A 123 10.19 -9.37 15.74
CA LEU A 123 10.07 -9.44 14.29
C LEU A 123 8.61 -9.60 13.85
N TYR A 124 8.28 -8.95 12.74
CA TYR A 124 6.95 -9.02 12.17
C TYR A 124 6.58 -10.45 11.74
N ARG A 125 5.49 -10.95 12.32
CA ARG A 125 4.87 -12.25 12.00
C ARG A 125 3.42 -12.11 11.51
N GLY A 126 2.96 -10.88 11.33
CA GLY A 126 1.57 -10.60 11.00
C GLY A 126 1.18 -11.06 9.61
N GLN A 127 -0.12 -11.10 9.33
CA GLN A 127 -0.62 -11.77 8.14
C GLN A 127 -0.34 -11.03 6.81
N TRP A 128 0.26 -9.84 6.83
CA TRP A 128 0.62 -9.11 5.61
C TRP A 128 2.01 -9.49 5.07
N GLN A 129 2.71 -10.39 5.75
CA GLN A 129 4.01 -10.90 5.31
C GLN A 129 3.89 -11.50 3.90
N GLY A 130 4.88 -11.24 3.05
CA GLY A 130 4.86 -11.56 1.62
C GLY A 130 4.13 -10.53 0.75
N GLY A 131 3.48 -9.52 1.34
CA GLY A 131 2.86 -8.41 0.60
C GLY A 131 1.58 -8.79 -0.14
N ARG A 132 0.72 -9.61 0.47
CA ARG A 132 -0.66 -9.77 -0.02
C ARG A 132 -1.48 -8.49 0.22
N VAL A 133 -2.46 -8.25 -0.64
CA VAL A 133 -3.21 -6.97 -0.67
C VAL A 133 -4.52 -7.05 0.11
N THR A 134 -5.11 -8.24 0.25
CA THR A 134 -6.34 -8.48 1.01
C THR A 134 -6.34 -9.86 1.67
N THR A 135 -7.25 -10.07 2.61
CA THR A 135 -7.61 -11.37 3.19
C THR A 135 -8.41 -12.21 2.20
N ASN A 136 -8.22 -13.53 2.22
CA ASN A 136 -9.01 -14.46 1.39
C ASN A 136 -10.38 -14.78 2.03
N LYS A 137 -10.46 -14.70 3.36
CA LYS A 137 -11.64 -14.93 4.20
C LYS A 137 -11.35 -14.32 5.57
N LYS A 138 -12.38 -14.21 6.41
CA LYS A 138 -12.21 -13.88 7.83
C LYS A 138 -11.16 -14.79 8.48
N GLU A 139 -10.20 -14.18 9.16
CA GLU A 139 -9.03 -14.85 9.72
C GLU A 139 -8.72 -14.33 11.12
N LYS A 140 -8.08 -15.17 11.95
CA LYS A 140 -7.64 -14.79 13.29
C LYS A 140 -6.45 -13.84 13.22
N GLN A 141 -6.46 -12.80 14.05
CA GLN A 141 -5.36 -11.88 14.24
C GLN A 141 -4.13 -12.64 14.73
N VAL A 142 -3.00 -12.43 14.03
CA VAL A 142 -1.68 -12.94 14.40
C VAL A 142 -0.93 -11.85 15.16
#